data_AF-A0A920GGX3-F1
#
_entry.id   AF-A0A920GGX3-F1
#
_cell.length_a   1.000
_cell.length_b   1.000
_cell.length_c   1.000
_cell.angle_alpha   90.00
_cell.angle_beta   90.00
_cell.angle_gamma   90.00
#
_symmetry.space_group_name_H-M   'P 1'
#
loop_
_entity.id
_entity.type
_entity.pdbx_description
1 polymer ?
#
loop_
_entity_poly.entity_id
_entity_poly.type
_entity_poly.pdbx_seq_one_letter_code
_entity_poly.pdbx_strand_id
1 'polypeptide(L)'
;MSDDLEIKDKIINDALKNINFDGWTKETILTGFVSNKINVDDYDILFPNGIIDTIIHFADLSDRLMIKEFKETDYSDLRTPDKIKQLLLCRFRVLNPNKEAVRKSIACLALPKIQSLH
;
A
#
# COMPACT_ATOMS: atom_id res chain seq x y z
N MET A 1 3.32 -9.90 15.28
CA MET A 1 3.87 -8.56 14.96
C MET A 1 4.70 -8.55 13.68
N SER A 2 5.83 -9.28 13.56
CA SER A 2 6.57 -9.35 12.27
C SER A 2 5.82 -10.17 11.22
N ASP A 3 5.27 -11.32 11.63
CA ASP A 3 4.56 -12.23 10.73
C ASP A 3 3.30 -11.60 10.12
N ASP A 4 2.56 -10.81 10.90
CA ASP A 4 1.36 -10.10 10.44
C ASP A 4 1.71 -9.05 9.36
N LEU A 5 2.86 -8.39 9.49
CA LEU A 5 3.32 -7.40 8.51
C LEU A 5 3.60 -8.07 7.17
N GLU A 6 4.34 -9.18 7.18
CA GLU A 6 4.65 -9.94 5.97
C GLU A 6 3.41 -10.55 5.31
N ILE A 7 2.46 -11.01 6.12
CA ILE A 7 1.16 -11.49 5.65
C ILE A 7 0.39 -10.38 4.96
N LYS A 8 0.27 -9.21 5.58
CA LYS A 8 -0.40 -8.05 5.00
C LYS A 8 0.30 -7.58 3.71
N ASP A 9 1.64 -7.62 3.66
CA ASP A 9 2.39 -7.29 2.44
C ASP A 9 1.99 -8.17 1.27
N LYS A 10 1.92 -9.50 1.49
CA LYS A 10 1.52 -10.45 0.46
C LYS A 10 0.09 -10.23 0.00
N ILE A 11 -0.84 -10.07 0.96
CA ILE A 11 -2.25 -9.78 0.67
C ILE A 11 -2.38 -8.54 -0.20
N ILE A 12 -1.78 -7.42 0.21
CA ILE A 12 -1.89 -6.15 -0.52
C ILE A 12 -1.25 -6.28 -1.90
N ASN A 13 -0.03 -6.84 -1.99
CA ASN A 13 0.65 -7.00 -3.28
C ASN A 13 -0.17 -7.78 -4.31
N ASP A 14 -0.77 -8.90 -3.92
CA ASP A 14 -1.56 -9.72 -4.83
C ASP A 14 -2.92 -9.08 -5.16
N ALA A 15 -3.50 -8.35 -4.20
CA ALA A 15 -4.75 -7.62 -4.42
C ALA A 15 -4.59 -6.40 -5.35
N LEU A 16 -3.37 -5.83 -5.49
CA LEU A 16 -3.14 -4.60 -6.26
C LEU A 16 -3.63 -4.67 -7.71
N LYS A 17 -3.56 -5.83 -8.35
CA LYS A 17 -4.10 -6.02 -9.71
C LYS A 17 -5.60 -5.70 -9.78
N ASN A 18 -6.37 -6.22 -8.83
CA ASN A 18 -7.81 -6.00 -8.77
C ASN A 18 -8.13 -4.60 -8.24
N ILE A 19 -7.36 -4.09 -7.28
CA ILE A 19 -7.51 -2.71 -6.76
C ILE A 19 -7.30 -1.66 -7.84
N ASN A 20 -6.33 -1.84 -8.73
CA ASN A 20 -6.13 -0.92 -9.85
C ASN A 20 -7.40 -0.81 -10.71
N PHE A 21 -8.10 -1.92 -10.94
CA PHE A 21 -9.31 -1.94 -11.76
C PHE A 21 -10.57 -1.51 -10.98
N ASP A 22 -10.91 -2.20 -9.89
CA ASP A 22 -12.17 -2.02 -9.16
C ASP A 22 -12.06 -1.07 -7.96
N GLY A 23 -10.85 -0.81 -7.47
CA GLY A 23 -10.59 0.12 -6.37
C GLY A 23 -10.42 -0.55 -5.01
N TRP A 24 -10.39 0.27 -3.96
CA TRP A 24 -10.22 -0.17 -2.58
C TRP A 24 -11.56 -0.58 -1.99
N THR A 25 -11.90 -1.87 -2.08
CA THR A 25 -13.13 -2.46 -1.52
C THR A 25 -12.77 -3.73 -0.74
N LYS A 26 -13.68 -4.22 0.12
CA LYS A 26 -13.38 -5.44 0.89
C LYS A 26 -13.17 -6.61 -0.08
N GLU A 27 -13.98 -6.69 -1.13
CA GLU A 27 -13.91 -7.71 -2.17
C GLU A 27 -12.54 -7.71 -2.88
N THR A 28 -12.00 -6.55 -3.27
CA THR A 28 -10.68 -6.51 -3.93
C THR A 28 -9.57 -6.94 -2.98
N ILE A 29 -9.64 -6.57 -1.70
CA ILE A 29 -8.65 -7.00 -0.70
C ILE A 29 -8.73 -8.51 -0.45
N LEU A 30 -9.94 -9.08 -0.37
CA LEU A 30 -10.14 -10.51 -0.18
C LEU A 30 -9.56 -11.35 -1.32
N THR A 31 -9.39 -10.80 -2.52
CA THR A 31 -8.67 -11.51 -3.60
C THR A 31 -7.21 -11.82 -3.24
N GLY A 32 -6.55 -10.95 -2.45
CA GLY A 32 -5.21 -11.18 -1.92
C GLY A 32 -5.17 -12.29 -0.87
N PHE A 33 -6.19 -12.36 0.00
CA PHE A 33 -6.35 -13.47 0.95
C PHE A 33 -6.48 -14.81 0.23
N VAL A 34 -7.38 -14.87 -0.76
CA VAL A 34 -7.62 -16.08 -1.56
C VAL A 34 -6.35 -16.51 -2.29
N SER A 35 -5.64 -15.58 -2.92
CA SER A 35 -4.38 -15.87 -3.65
C SER A 35 -3.28 -16.43 -2.75
N ASN A 36 -3.25 -15.98 -1.49
CA ASN A 36 -2.28 -16.42 -0.49
C ASN A 36 -2.77 -17.61 0.39
N LYS A 37 -3.97 -18.14 0.11
CA LYS A 37 -4.60 -19.23 0.90
C LYS A 37 -4.77 -18.89 2.38
N ILE A 38 -5.07 -17.62 2.68
CA ILE A 38 -5.36 -17.12 4.03
C ILE A 38 -6.88 -17.09 4.21
N ASN A 39 -7.36 -17.40 5.42
CA ASN A 39 -8.80 -17.34 5.69
C ASN A 39 -9.29 -15.90 5.57
N VAL A 40 -10.33 -15.68 4.77
CA VAL A 40 -10.97 -14.37 4.58
C VAL A 40 -11.61 -13.84 5.87
N ASP A 41 -11.95 -14.72 6.81
CA ASP A 41 -12.48 -14.34 8.12
C ASP A 41 -11.43 -13.59 8.97
N ASP A 42 -10.14 -13.76 8.67
CA ASP A 42 -9.06 -13.04 9.36
C ASP A 42 -8.94 -11.57 8.90
N TYR A 43 -9.76 -11.14 7.92
CA TYR A 43 -9.72 -9.77 7.40
C TYR A 43 -9.87 -8.72 8.50
N ASP A 44 -10.87 -8.86 9.37
CA ASP A 44 -11.15 -7.86 10.42
C ASP A 44 -10.13 -7.97 11.58
N ILE A 45 -9.39 -9.08 11.68
CA ILE A 45 -8.26 -9.24 12.62
C ILE A 45 -7.03 -8.51 12.08
N LEU A 46 -6.72 -8.70 10.80
CA LEU A 46 -5.56 -8.07 10.15
C LEU A 46 -5.80 -6.58 9.89
N PHE A 47 -7.00 -6.17 9.50
CA PHE A 47 -7.36 -4.79 9.15
C PHE A 47 -8.56 -4.32 9.99
N PRO A 48 -8.36 -4.03 11.29
CA PRO A 48 -9.44 -3.71 12.23
C PRO A 48 -10.23 -2.43 11.87
N ASN A 49 -9.62 -1.46 11.18
CA ASN A 49 -10.31 -0.29 10.65
C ASN A 49 -10.71 -0.45 9.16
N GLY A 50 -10.71 -1.70 8.68
CA GLY A 50 -11.09 -2.08 7.32
C GLY A 50 -10.21 -1.42 6.26
N ILE A 51 -10.85 -0.83 5.25
CA ILE A 51 -10.19 -0.31 4.04
C ILE A 51 -9.17 0.79 4.33
N ILE A 52 -9.35 1.55 5.41
CA ILE A 52 -8.37 2.57 5.78
C ILE A 52 -7.03 1.93 6.17
N ASP A 53 -7.06 0.82 6.92
CA ASP A 53 -5.83 0.12 7.30
C ASP A 53 -5.15 -0.51 6.09
N THR A 54 -5.90 -0.98 5.09
CA THR A 54 -5.32 -1.58 3.87
C THR A 54 -4.61 -0.52 3.02
N ILE A 55 -5.19 0.68 2.90
CA ILE A 55 -4.56 1.82 2.21
C ILE A 55 -3.31 2.30 2.95
N ILE A 56 -3.38 2.42 4.29
CA ILE A 56 -2.23 2.82 5.11
C ILE A 56 -1.10 1.79 4.97
N HIS A 57 -1.45 0.50 4.99
CA HIS A 57 -0.48 -0.59 4.80
C HIS A 57 0.18 -0.53 3.42
N PHE A 58 -0.59 -0.25 2.37
CA PHE A 58 -0.04 -0.03 1.03
C PHE A 58 0.94 1.15 0.96
N ALA A 59 0.65 2.24 1.66
CA ALA A 59 1.56 3.38 1.76
C ALA A 59 2.86 2.99 2.48
N ASP A 60 2.79 2.31 3.63
CA ASP A 60 3.96 1.82 4.35
C ASP A 60 4.82 0.86 3.50
N LEU A 61 4.18 -0.10 2.83
CA LEU A 61 4.86 -1.03 1.92
C LEU A 61 5.59 -0.28 0.80
N SER A 62 4.95 0.75 0.22
CA SER A 62 5.56 1.58 -0.81
C SER A 62 6.77 2.36 -0.28
N ASP A 63 6.73 2.85 0.96
CA ASP A 63 7.85 3.53 1.62
C ASP A 63 9.04 2.59 1.84
N ARG A 64 8.76 1.38 2.33
CA ARG A 64 9.79 0.34 2.52
C ARG A 64 10.43 -0.07 1.22
N LEU A 65 9.66 -0.24 0.14
CA LEU A 65 10.18 -0.51 -1.20
C LEU A 65 11.02 0.65 -1.75
N MET A 66 10.56 1.89 -1.57
CA MET A 66 11.31 3.09 -1.96
C MET A 66 12.65 3.16 -1.24
N ILE A 67 12.70 2.92 0.07
CA ILE A 67 13.94 2.92 0.85
C ILE A 67 14.86 1.79 0.39
N LYS A 68 14.31 0.61 0.10
CA LYS A 68 15.09 -0.51 -0.42
C LYS A 68 15.75 -0.15 -1.75
N GLU A 69 14.98 0.33 -2.72
CA GLU A 69 15.49 0.76 -4.04
C GLU A 69 16.52 1.89 -3.91
N PHE A 70 16.26 2.88 -3.05
CA PHE A 70 17.19 4.00 -2.84
C PHE A 70 18.54 3.55 -2.28
N LYS A 71 18.56 2.52 -1.42
CA LYS A 71 19.80 1.95 -0.85
C LYS A 71 20.59 1.08 -1.82
N GLU A 72 19.99 0.64 -2.93
CA GLU A 72 20.68 -0.16 -3.95
C GLU A 72 21.58 0.69 -4.85
N THR A 73 21.45 2.02 -4.81
CA THR A 73 22.29 2.97 -5.57
C THR A 73 23.11 3.83 -4.62
N ASP A 74 24.37 4.08 -4.97
CA ASP A 74 25.17 5.05 -4.22
C ASP A 74 24.85 6.48 -4.65
N TYR A 75 24.48 7.29 -3.65
CA TYR A 75 24.17 8.71 -3.81
C TYR A 75 25.05 9.58 -2.90
N SER A 76 26.13 9.03 -2.31
CA SER A 76 26.97 9.74 -1.33
C SER A 76 27.38 11.14 -1.77
N ASP A 77 27.72 11.28 -3.05
CA ASP A 77 28.30 12.48 -3.66
C ASP A 77 27.26 13.56 -3.99
N LEU A 78 25.97 13.23 -3.86
CA LEU A 78 24.90 14.20 -4.07
C LEU A 78 24.70 15.11 -2.84
N ARG A 79 24.38 16.37 -3.12
CA ARG A 79 23.89 17.31 -2.09
C ARG A 79 22.54 16.84 -1.56
N THR A 80 22.18 17.26 -0.34
CA THR A 80 20.90 16.89 0.29
C THR A 80 19.66 17.15 -0.59
N PRO A 81 19.51 18.29 -1.29
CA PRO A 81 18.36 18.51 -2.17
C PRO A 81 18.29 17.51 -3.35
N ASP A 82 19.44 17.14 -3.90
CA ASP A 82 19.50 16.15 -4.99
C ASP A 82 19.18 14.75 -4.48
N LYS A 83 19.62 14.40 -3.26
CA LYS A 83 19.23 13.16 -2.59
C LYS A 83 17.71 13.08 -2.38
N ILE A 84 17.08 14.17 -1.93
CA ILE A 84 15.62 14.25 -1.78
C ILE A 84 14.93 14.06 -3.13
N LYS A 85 15.42 14.71 -4.19
CA LYS A 85 14.88 14.53 -5.55
C LYS A 85 14.97 13.06 -5.99
N GLN A 86 16.11 12.40 -5.76
CA GLN A 86 16.26 10.98 -6.09
C GLN A 86 15.30 10.10 -5.29
N LEU A 87 15.13 10.36 -4.00
CA LEU A 87 14.18 9.63 -3.15
C LEU A 87 12.74 9.76 -3.67
N LEU A 88 12.33 10.97 -4.06
CA LEU A 88 11.02 11.22 -4.67
C LEU A 88 10.87 10.46 -5.99
N LEU A 89 11.90 10.44 -6.84
CA LEU A 89 11.89 9.67 -8.09
C LEU A 89 11.81 8.15 -7.84
N CYS A 90 12.51 7.61 -6.83
CA CYS A 90 12.36 6.21 -6.41
C CYS A 90 10.91 5.93 -6.01
N ARG A 91 10.31 6.80 -5.19
CA ARG A 91 8.90 6.64 -4.77
C ARG A 91 7.97 6.60 -5.97
N PHE A 92 8.15 7.50 -6.93
CA PHE A 92 7.34 7.51 -8.15
C PHE A 92 7.53 6.23 -8.96
N ARG A 93 8.74 5.67 -9.06
CA ARG A 93 8.98 4.40 -9.75
C ARG A 93 8.29 3.23 -9.06
N VAL A 94 8.39 3.11 -7.74
CA VAL A 94 7.69 2.09 -6.93
C VAL A 94 6.18 2.15 -7.13
N LEU A 95 5.62 3.36 -7.19
CA LEU A 95 4.17 3.57 -7.33
C LEU A 95 3.67 3.49 -8.77
N ASN A 96 4.53 3.67 -9.77
CA ASN A 96 4.18 3.74 -11.20
C ASN A 96 3.39 2.52 -11.73
N PRO A 97 3.64 1.27 -11.28
CA PRO A 97 2.83 0.12 -11.67
C PRO A 97 1.38 0.18 -11.14
N ASN A 98 1.12 0.94 -10.07
CA ASN A 98 -0.14 0.95 -9.32
C ASN A 98 -0.77 2.35 -9.25
N LYS A 99 -0.69 3.11 -10.35
CA LYS A 99 -1.19 4.51 -10.40
C LYS A 99 -2.65 4.65 -10.01
N GLU A 100 -3.50 3.73 -10.48
CA GLU A 100 -4.93 3.78 -10.17
C GLU A 100 -5.20 3.48 -8.70
N ALA A 101 -4.48 2.52 -8.10
CA ALA A 101 -4.54 2.29 -6.66
C ALA A 101 -4.14 3.56 -5.88
N VAL A 102 -3.09 4.28 -6.29
CA VAL A 102 -2.70 5.56 -5.66
C VAL A 102 -3.80 6.62 -5.81
N ARG A 103 -4.31 6.84 -7.03
CA ARG A 103 -5.35 7.85 -7.29
C ARG A 103 -6.60 7.58 -6.45
N LYS A 104 -7.03 6.32 -6.37
CA LYS A 104 -8.20 5.91 -5.58
C LYS A 104 -7.93 5.99 -4.08
N SER A 105 -6.69 5.76 -3.62
CA SER A 105 -6.30 5.96 -2.21
C SER A 105 -6.53 7.41 -1.79
N ILE A 106 -6.10 8.37 -2.61
CA ILE A 106 -6.30 9.81 -2.32
C ILE A 106 -7.79 10.13 -2.22
N ALA A 107 -8.61 9.60 -3.15
CA ALA A 107 -10.05 9.79 -3.11
C ALA A 107 -10.68 9.23 -1.82
N CYS A 108 -10.33 7.99 -1.43
CA CYS A 108 -10.81 7.38 -0.19
C CYS A 108 -10.40 8.18 1.07
N LEU A 109 -9.17 8.68 1.12
CA LEU A 109 -8.64 9.43 2.27
C LEU A 109 -9.13 10.88 2.33
N ALA A 110 -9.50 11.47 1.20
CA ALA A 110 -10.00 12.85 1.11
C ALA A 110 -11.50 12.95 1.46
N LEU A 111 -12.25 11.85 1.43
CA LEU A 111 -13.62 11.84 1.88
C LEU A 111 -13.65 12.14 3.39
N PRO A 112 -14.45 13.13 3.84
CA PRO A 112 -14.72 13.29 5.26
C PRO A 112 -15.18 11.93 5.79
N LYS A 113 -14.62 11.46 6.91
CA LYS A 113 -15.16 10.26 7.58
C LYS A 113 -16.65 10.53 7.78
N ILE A 114 -17.50 9.91 6.97
CA ILE A 114 -18.91 9.80 7.31
C ILE A 114 -18.88 8.88 8.51
N GLN A 115 -18.78 9.46 9.71
CA GLN A 115 -19.29 8.84 10.91
C GLN A 115 -20.78 8.64 10.63
N SER A 116 -21.12 7.49 10.05
CA SER A 116 -22.47 6.98 10.14
C SER A 116 -22.70 6.70 11.62
N LEU A 117 -23.27 7.72 12.28
CA LEU A 117 -24.16 7.55 13.42
C LEU A 117 -25.20 6.48 13.06
N HIS A 118 -25.38 5.53 13.99
CA HIS A 118 -26.42 4.51 14.12
C HIS A 118 -26.23 3.20 13.37
#